data_AF-A0A803Q3S5-F1
#
_entry.id   AF-A0A803Q3S5-F1
#
_cell.length_a   1.000
_cell.length_b   1.000
_cell.length_c   1.000
_cell.angle_alpha   90.00
_cell.angle_beta   90.00
_cell.angle_gamma   90.00
#
_symmetry.space_group_name_H-M   'P 1'
#
loop_
_entity.id
_entity.type
_entity.pdbx_description
1 polymer ?
#
loop_
_entity_poly.entity_id
_entity_poly.type
_entity_poly.pdbx_seq_one_letter_code
_entity_poly.pdbx_strand_id
1 'polypeptide(L)'
;MEELKLTGNHLKGSRPLLTFSSNFENKAHWKLLKEMIIQIFGIPKEHRKSKPYHDHVFVFSIVDDHIWFRNYQISVPHNESDKIARRGLENMTLVEVGPRFCLNPIKIFGGSIGGPTLYENPFYISPNQIRAMDKRKKAGKYAKKVKAKTRRKMHEQENPLEADEFSGMWKE
;
A
#
# COMPACT_ATOMS: atom_id res chain seq x y z
N MET A 1 1.47 4.88 -18.96
CA MET A 1 0.50 4.52 -17.91
C MET A 1 -0.48 3.59 -18.56
N GLU A 2 -0.54 2.34 -18.10
CA GLU A 2 -1.22 1.23 -18.79
C GLU A 2 -2.48 0.76 -18.02
N GLU A 3 -2.80 1.42 -16.89
CA GLU A 3 -3.98 1.13 -16.10
C GLU A 3 -5.21 1.84 -16.70
N LEU A 4 -6.18 1.06 -17.19
CA LEU A 4 -7.38 1.53 -17.90
C LEU A 4 -8.22 2.57 -17.13
N LYS A 5 -8.09 2.61 -15.80
CA LYS A 5 -8.86 3.52 -14.92
C LYS A 5 -8.25 4.92 -14.78
N LEU A 6 -7.10 5.17 -15.41
CA LEU A 6 -6.39 6.45 -15.33
C LEU A 6 -6.53 7.18 -16.67
N THR A 7 -7.60 7.96 -16.78
CA THR A 7 -8.00 8.64 -18.03
C THR A 7 -7.44 10.06 -18.17
N GLY A 8 -6.88 10.63 -17.09
CA GLY A 8 -6.32 11.97 -17.10
C GLY A 8 -4.96 12.06 -17.79
N ASN A 9 -4.61 13.25 -18.28
CA ASN A 9 -3.29 13.58 -18.81
C ASN A 9 -2.91 15.02 -18.45
N HIS A 10 -1.64 15.29 -18.17
CA HIS A 10 -1.21 16.65 -17.85
C HIS A 10 0.16 16.97 -18.47
N LEU A 11 0.45 18.26 -18.64
CA LEU A 11 1.70 18.77 -19.18
C LEU A 11 2.90 18.30 -18.36
N LYS A 12 3.84 17.65 -19.04
CA LYS A 12 5.13 17.28 -18.45
C LYS A 12 5.92 18.56 -18.09
N GLY A 13 6.27 18.70 -16.81
CA GLY A 13 6.99 19.86 -16.29
C GLY A 13 6.11 21.03 -15.87
N SER A 14 4.78 20.89 -15.91
CA SER A 14 3.89 21.80 -15.19
C SER A 14 4.14 21.69 -13.68
N ARG A 15 3.85 22.76 -12.93
CA ARG A 15 4.11 22.82 -11.49
C ARG A 15 2.91 22.22 -10.74
N PRO A 16 3.07 21.10 -10.02
CA PRO A 16 1.95 20.51 -9.29
C PRO A 16 1.53 21.39 -8.13
N LEU A 17 0.23 21.42 -7.85
CA LEU A 17 -0.27 21.89 -6.55
C LEU A 17 -0.19 20.73 -5.55
N LEU A 18 0.45 20.97 -4.40
CA LEU A 18 0.55 19.97 -3.34
C LEU A 18 -0.55 20.21 -2.32
N THR A 19 -1.41 19.20 -2.13
CA THR A 19 -2.50 19.24 -1.16
C THR A 19 -2.25 18.19 -0.09
N PHE A 20 -2.31 18.59 1.17
CA PHE A 20 -2.11 17.71 2.33
C PHE A 20 -3.38 17.67 3.18
N SER A 21 -3.77 16.48 3.64
CA SER A 21 -4.82 16.34 4.65
C SER A 21 -4.41 17.00 5.97
N SER A 22 -5.38 17.49 6.76
CA SER A 22 -5.16 18.08 8.09
C SER A 22 -4.41 17.14 9.05
N ASN A 23 -4.51 15.82 8.83
CA ASN A 23 -3.88 14.79 9.64
C ASN A 23 -2.35 14.93 9.73
N PHE A 24 -1.72 15.59 8.75
CA PHE A 24 -0.27 15.84 8.77
C PHE A 24 0.17 16.77 9.91
N GLU A 25 -0.73 17.59 10.45
CA GLU A 25 -0.43 18.53 11.53
C GLU A 25 -0.55 17.89 12.93
N ASN A 26 -1.04 16.66 13.03
CA ASN A 26 -1.37 16.07 14.33
C ASN A 26 -0.15 15.56 15.12
N LYS A 27 0.85 14.98 14.43
CA LYS A 27 2.04 14.38 15.07
C LYS A 27 3.32 14.98 14.51
N ALA A 28 4.37 15.11 15.33
CA ALA A 28 5.64 15.73 14.92
C ALA A 28 6.31 15.03 13.72
N HIS A 29 6.30 13.70 13.67
CA HIS A 29 6.85 12.95 12.54
C HIS A 29 6.07 13.20 11.24
N TRP A 30 4.75 13.40 11.32
CA TRP A 30 3.95 13.73 10.14
C TRP A 30 4.25 15.13 9.63
N LYS A 31 4.43 16.11 10.51
CA LYS A 31 4.87 17.46 10.13
C LYS A 31 6.21 17.43 9.42
N LEU A 32 7.18 16.67 9.95
CA LEU A 32 8.48 16.49 9.31
C LEU A 32 8.33 15.88 7.91
N LEU A 33 7.54 14.81 7.78
CA LEU A 33 7.30 14.17 6.49
C LEU A 33 6.59 15.09 5.50
N LYS A 34 5.64 15.93 5.96
CA LYS A 34 5.00 16.95 5.13
C LYS A 34 6.02 17.91 4.54
N GLU A 35 6.90 18.46 5.36
CA GLU A 35 7.96 19.38 4.90
C GLU A 35 8.94 18.71 3.91
N MET A 36 9.34 17.47 4.19
CA MET A 36 10.18 16.71 3.26
C MET A 36 9.49 16.46 1.91
N ILE A 37 8.20 16.09 1.92
CA ILE A 37 7.42 15.87 0.69
C ILE A 37 7.28 17.17 -0.10
N ILE A 38 7.08 18.31 0.57
CA ILE A 38 7.05 19.63 -0.08
C ILE A 38 8.37 19.90 -0.81
N GLN A 39 9.52 19.58 -0.19
CA GLN A 39 10.83 19.78 -0.82
C GLN A 39 11.09 18.80 -1.97
N ILE A 40 10.63 17.56 -1.88
CA ILE A 40 10.83 16.53 -2.90
C ILE A 40 9.97 16.79 -4.14
N PHE A 41 8.68 17.07 -3.95
CA PHE A 41 7.72 17.21 -5.05
C PHE A 41 7.47 18.66 -5.45
N GLY A 42 7.89 19.62 -4.63
CA GLY A 42 7.81 21.05 -4.94
C GLY A 42 8.77 21.43 -6.06
N ILE A 43 8.24 22.06 -7.10
CA ILE A 43 9.06 22.60 -8.19
C ILE A 43 9.34 24.08 -7.91
N PRO A 44 10.62 24.48 -7.75
CA PRO A 44 10.97 25.87 -7.49
C PRO A 44 10.52 26.77 -8.64
N LYS A 45 10.26 28.04 -8.32
CA LYS A 45 9.91 29.05 -9.32
C LYS A 45 11.08 29.17 -10.31
N GLU A 46 10.76 29.30 -11.61
CA GLU A 46 11.74 29.47 -12.69
C GLU A 46 12.72 28.31 -12.89
N HIS A 47 12.36 27.10 -12.45
CA HIS A 47 13.13 25.92 -12.81
C HIS A 47 13.23 25.79 -14.34
N ARG A 48 14.44 25.52 -14.87
CA ARG A 48 14.77 25.54 -16.31
C ARG A 48 13.81 24.75 -17.21
N LYS A 49 13.20 23.68 -16.69
CA LYS A 49 12.25 22.81 -17.41
C LYS A 49 10.79 22.99 -16.97
N SER A 50 10.51 23.98 -16.13
CA SER A 50 9.15 24.24 -15.65
C SER A 50 8.32 24.93 -16.73
N LYS A 51 7.04 24.56 -16.78
CA LYS A 51 6.02 25.26 -17.56
C LYS A 51 5.23 26.19 -16.64
N PRO A 52 4.72 27.33 -17.16
CA PRO A 52 4.09 28.35 -16.33
C PRO A 52 2.73 27.93 -15.74
N TYR A 53 2.06 26.94 -16.34
CA TYR A 53 0.71 26.54 -15.97
C TYR A 53 0.66 25.49 -14.84
N HIS A 54 -0.42 25.53 -14.08
CA HIS A 54 -0.81 24.52 -13.09
C HIS A 54 -1.88 23.63 -13.71
N ASP A 55 -1.49 22.40 -14.05
CA ASP A 55 -2.35 21.46 -14.79
C ASP A 55 -2.76 20.25 -13.94
N HIS A 56 -2.07 20.03 -12.81
CA HIS A 56 -2.31 18.87 -11.96
C HIS A 56 -2.05 19.14 -10.48
N VAL A 57 -2.64 18.28 -9.66
CA VAL A 57 -2.62 18.32 -8.20
C VAL A 57 -2.12 16.99 -7.68
N PHE A 58 -1.15 17.05 -6.78
CA PHE A 58 -0.74 15.92 -5.96
C PHE A 58 -1.45 16.00 -4.62
N VAL A 59 -2.16 14.92 -4.29
CA VAL A 59 -2.92 14.81 -3.04
C VAL A 59 -2.24 13.77 -2.16
N PHE A 60 -1.88 14.20 -0.96
CA PHE A 60 -1.35 13.35 0.11
C PHE A 60 -2.37 13.28 1.23
N SER A 61 -2.88 12.08 1.51
CA SER A 61 -3.80 11.82 2.60
C SER A 61 -3.28 10.74 3.54
N ILE A 62 -3.50 10.91 4.84
CA ILE A 62 -3.16 9.89 5.84
C ILE A 62 -4.41 9.09 6.19
N VAL A 63 -4.39 7.79 5.89
CA VAL A 63 -5.44 6.83 6.26
C VAL A 63 -4.75 5.58 6.82
N ASP A 64 -5.19 5.10 7.98
CA ASP A 64 -4.60 3.96 8.71
C ASP A 64 -3.09 4.10 8.95
N ASP A 65 -2.62 5.30 9.32
CA ASP A 65 -1.19 5.64 9.47
C ASP A 65 -0.34 5.38 8.20
N HIS A 66 -0.99 5.28 7.03
CA HIS A 66 -0.35 5.21 5.72
C HIS A 66 -0.59 6.50 4.94
N ILE A 67 0.43 6.94 4.20
CA ILE A 67 0.32 8.08 3.29
C ILE A 67 -0.11 7.58 1.92
N TRP A 68 -1.30 7.96 1.49
CA TRP A 68 -1.81 7.72 0.16
C TRP A 68 -1.47 8.89 -0.75
N PHE A 69 -0.87 8.57 -1.90
CA PHE A 69 -0.59 9.51 -2.97
C PHE A 69 -1.55 9.33 -4.13
N ARG A 70 -2.09 10.44 -4.61
CA ARG A 70 -2.89 10.50 -5.84
C ARG A 70 -2.51 11.70 -6.68
N ASN A 71 -2.59 11.53 -7.99
CA ASN A 71 -2.34 12.57 -8.97
C ASN A 71 -3.57 12.82 -9.83
N TYR A 72 -4.04 14.07 -9.83
CA TYR A 72 -5.23 14.50 -10.56
C TYR A 72 -4.89 15.60 -11.54
N GLN A 73 -5.41 15.50 -12.76
CA GLN A 73 -5.48 16.60 -13.72
C GLN A 73 -6.62 17.55 -13.32
N ILE A 74 -6.36 18.85 -13.48
CA ILE A 74 -7.35 19.90 -13.38
C ILE A 74 -8.07 20.02 -14.72
N SER A 75 -9.35 19.66 -14.77
CA SER A 75 -10.18 19.81 -15.96
C SER A 75 -11.21 20.91 -15.74
N VAL A 76 -11.17 21.92 -16.62
CA VAL A 76 -12.16 23.00 -16.67
C VAL A 76 -12.98 22.79 -17.95
N PRO A 77 -14.30 22.57 -17.88
CA PRO A 77 -15.13 22.44 -19.07
C PRO A 77 -15.12 23.77 -19.83
N HIS A 78 -14.60 23.75 -21.05
CA HIS A 78 -14.53 24.93 -21.91
C HIS A 78 -15.85 25.03 -22.70
N ASN A 79 -16.67 26.02 -22.38
CA ASN A 79 -17.73 26.45 -23.30
C ASN A 79 -17.09 27.42 -24.29
N GLU A 80 -17.44 27.34 -25.57
CA GLU A 80 -16.81 27.99 -26.74
C GLU A 80 -16.60 29.53 -26.67
N SER A 81 -17.02 30.20 -25.60
CA SER A 81 -16.74 31.62 -25.37
C SER A 81 -15.49 31.81 -24.50
N ASP A 82 -14.40 32.12 -25.19
CA ASP A 82 -12.98 32.14 -24.80
C ASP A 82 -12.55 33.15 -23.70
N LYS A 83 -13.38 33.40 -22.70
CA LYS A 83 -12.95 34.09 -21.47
C LYS A 83 -13.42 33.26 -20.30
N ILE A 84 -12.48 32.76 -19.50
CA ILE A 84 -12.76 32.08 -18.23
C ILE A 84 -13.61 33.03 -17.37
N ALA A 85 -14.93 32.92 -17.51
CA ALA A 85 -15.87 33.64 -16.66
C ALA A 85 -15.64 33.10 -15.26
N ARG A 86 -15.72 33.95 -14.24
CA ARG A 86 -15.57 33.53 -12.83
C ARG A 86 -16.49 32.35 -12.43
N ARG A 87 -17.57 32.11 -13.19
CA ARG A 87 -18.45 30.93 -13.10
C ARG A 87 -17.81 29.60 -13.51
N GLY A 88 -16.74 29.59 -14.31
CA GLY A 88 -16.04 28.37 -14.73
C GLY A 88 -15.28 27.67 -13.60
N LEU A 89 -14.95 28.40 -12.51
CA LEU A 89 -14.34 27.79 -11.32
C LEU A 89 -15.28 26.83 -10.60
N GLU A 90 -16.59 27.07 -10.63
CA GLU A 90 -17.58 26.23 -9.96
C GLU A 90 -17.70 24.84 -10.61
N ASN A 91 -17.33 24.72 -11.89
CA ASN A 91 -17.40 23.48 -12.66
C ASN A 91 -16.03 22.79 -12.81
N MET A 92 -15.03 23.18 -12.02
CA MET A 92 -13.72 22.56 -12.07
C MET A 92 -13.80 21.11 -11.57
N THR A 93 -13.36 20.18 -12.40
CA THR A 93 -13.34 18.75 -12.09
C THR A 93 -11.92 18.22 -12.01
N LEU A 94 -11.73 17.15 -11.24
CA LEU A 94 -10.45 16.47 -11.09
C LEU A 94 -10.53 15.10 -11.74
N VAL A 95 -9.67 14.84 -12.71
CA VAL A 95 -9.59 13.55 -13.42
C VAL A 95 -8.31 12.85 -13.01
N GLU A 96 -8.38 11.58 -12.60
CA GLU A 96 -7.22 10.87 -12.09
C GLU A 96 -6.26 10.46 -13.21
N VAL A 97 -4.98 10.80 -13.04
CA VAL A 97 -3.90 10.57 -14.01
C VAL A 97 -3.01 9.42 -13.56
N GLY A 98 -2.70 9.38 -12.26
CA GLY A 98 -1.72 8.47 -11.68
C GLY A 98 -0.27 8.99 -11.73
N PRO A 99 0.69 8.28 -11.11
CA PRO A 99 0.57 6.98 -10.46
C PRO A 99 -0.19 7.03 -9.12
N ARG A 100 -0.66 5.86 -8.65
CA ARG A 100 -1.19 5.67 -7.29
C ARG A 100 -0.19 4.88 -6.48
N PHE A 101 0.15 5.34 -5.29
CA PHE A 101 0.97 4.56 -4.37
C PHE A 101 0.64 4.88 -2.91
N CYS A 102 1.06 3.97 -2.04
CA CYS A 102 0.89 4.07 -0.60
C CYS A 102 2.27 3.97 0.04
N LEU A 103 2.60 4.91 0.92
CA LEU A 103 3.85 4.94 1.68
C LEU A 103 3.53 4.63 3.15
N ASN A 104 4.26 3.66 3.70
CA ASN A 104 4.26 3.37 5.13
C ASN A 104 5.60 3.81 5.73
N PRO A 105 5.65 4.82 6.61
CA PRO A 105 6.88 5.19 7.28
C PRO A 105 7.39 4.06 8.18
N ILE A 106 8.64 3.68 7.98
CA ILE A 106 9.29 2.60 8.73
C ILE A 106 10.10 3.18 9.89
N LYS A 107 11.13 3.98 9.57
CA LYS A 107 12.03 4.61 10.53
C LYS A 107 12.48 5.98 10.00
N ILE A 108 12.79 6.88 10.93
CA ILE A 108 13.41 8.20 10.64
C ILE A 108 14.73 8.26 11.38
N PHE A 109 15.80 8.57 10.65
CA PHE A 109 17.15 8.72 11.19
C PHE A 109 17.51 10.20 11.31
N GLY A 110 18.35 10.55 12.29
CA GLY A 110 18.77 11.93 12.52
C GLY A 110 19.82 12.47 11.55
N GLY A 111 20.44 11.61 10.74
CA GLY A 111 21.45 11.99 9.76
C GLY A 111 21.09 11.60 8.32
N SER A 112 21.96 12.00 7.39
CA SER A 112 21.83 11.58 5.99
C SER A 112 22.23 10.11 5.86
N ILE A 113 21.25 9.24 5.60
CA ILE A 113 21.44 7.80 5.35
C ILE A 113 22.04 7.05 6.57
N GLY A 114 22.00 7.66 7.76
CA GLY A 114 22.52 7.06 8.99
C GLY A 114 22.24 7.90 10.23
N GLY A 115 22.85 7.52 11.35
CA GLY A 115 22.67 8.19 12.64
C GLY A 115 21.62 7.53 13.55
N PRO A 116 21.35 8.13 14.72
CA PRO A 116 20.42 7.57 15.69
C PRO A 116 18.99 7.53 15.14
N THR A 117 18.22 6.52 15.56
CA THR A 117 16.81 6.38 15.18
C THR A 117 15.98 7.36 16.01
N LEU A 118 15.36 8.33 15.35
CA LEU A 118 14.50 9.34 15.98
C LEU A 118 13.05 8.89 16.09
N TYR A 119 12.60 8.06 15.14
CA TYR A 119 11.26 7.51 15.11
C TYR A 119 11.29 6.11 14.51
N GLU A 120 10.53 5.20 15.09
CA GLU A 120 10.28 3.85 14.59
C GLU A 120 8.78 3.57 14.68
N ASN A 121 8.20 3.08 13.59
CA ASN A 121 6.79 2.75 13.55
C ASN A 121 6.53 1.38 14.22
N PRO A 122 5.82 1.32 15.36
CA PRO A 122 5.58 0.06 16.06
C PRO A 122 4.63 -0.87 15.31
N PHE A 123 3.82 -0.36 14.38
CA PHE A 123 2.84 -1.14 13.63
C PHE A 123 3.39 -1.71 12.32
N TYR A 124 4.59 -1.28 11.90
CA TYR A 124 5.19 -1.76 10.67
C TYR A 124 5.73 -3.19 10.83
N ILE A 125 5.20 -4.12 10.03
CA ILE A 125 5.72 -5.48 9.91
C ILE A 125 6.33 -5.64 8.53
N SER A 126 7.60 -6.07 8.47
CA SER A 126 8.26 -6.28 7.19
C SER A 126 7.58 -7.41 6.39
N PRO A 127 7.45 -7.29 5.05
CA PRO A 127 6.91 -8.37 4.22
C PRO A 127 7.67 -9.69 4.36
N ASN A 128 8.99 -9.61 4.61
CA ASN A 128 9.82 -10.79 4.86
C ASN A 128 9.44 -11.50 6.16
N GLN A 129 9.12 -10.74 7.22
CA GLN A 129 8.64 -11.31 8.47
C GLN A 129 7.26 -11.96 8.28
N ILE A 130 6.35 -11.36 7.50
CA ILE A 130 5.06 -11.98 7.14
C ILE A 130 5.28 -13.31 6.41
N ARG A 131 6.12 -13.31 5.36
CA ARG A 131 6.48 -14.54 4.62
C ARG A 131 7.11 -15.60 5.52
N ALA A 132 7.98 -15.19 6.44
CA ALA A 132 8.61 -16.09 7.41
C ALA A 132 7.59 -16.68 8.40
N MET A 133 6.65 -15.86 8.90
CA MET A 133 5.55 -16.33 9.75
C MET A 133 4.64 -17.31 9.02
N ASP A 134 4.28 -17.03 7.76
CA ASP A 134 3.48 -17.94 6.95
C ASP A 134 4.20 -19.25 6.66
N LYS A 135 5.50 -19.18 6.37
CA LYS A 135 6.34 -20.38 6.22
C LYS A 135 6.40 -21.18 7.52
N ARG A 136 6.53 -20.53 8.68
CA ARG A 136 6.50 -21.19 10.00
C ARG A 136 5.13 -21.81 10.32
N LYS A 137 4.01 -21.15 9.99
CA LYS A 137 2.66 -21.71 10.14
C LYS A 137 2.45 -22.95 9.27
N LYS A 138 3.00 -22.94 8.05
CA LYS A 138 2.99 -24.09 7.13
C LYS A 138 3.97 -25.20 7.56
N ALA A 139 5.07 -24.81 8.24
CA ALA A 139 6.00 -25.76 8.83
C ALA A 139 5.31 -26.61 9.90
N GLY A 140 5.68 -27.88 9.99
CA GLY A 140 5.05 -28.82 10.91
C GLY A 140 3.80 -29.52 10.39
N LYS A 141 3.23 -29.15 9.23
CA LYS A 141 2.16 -29.95 8.59
C LYS A 141 2.62 -31.39 8.33
N TYR A 142 3.85 -31.56 7.85
CA TYR A 142 4.46 -32.88 7.66
C TYR A 142 4.66 -33.62 8.99
N ALA A 143 5.25 -32.97 9.99
CA ALA A 143 5.46 -33.57 11.31
C ALA A 143 4.13 -33.99 11.97
N LYS A 144 3.08 -33.16 11.87
CA LYS A 144 1.72 -33.50 12.32
C LYS A 144 1.16 -34.70 11.56
N LYS A 145 1.37 -34.78 10.24
CA LYS A 145 0.94 -35.93 9.41
C LYS A 145 1.65 -37.22 9.84
N VAL A 146 2.96 -37.16 10.08
CA VAL A 146 3.74 -38.32 10.56
C VAL A 146 3.25 -38.76 11.94
N LYS A 147 3.12 -37.83 12.90
CA LYS A 147 2.57 -38.13 14.24
C LYS A 147 1.17 -38.74 14.17
N ALA A 148 0.29 -38.22 13.32
CA ALA A 148 -1.04 -38.78 13.12
C ALA A 148 -1.01 -40.21 12.53
N LYS A 149 -0.10 -40.49 11.58
CA LYS A 149 0.09 -41.84 11.02
C LYS A 149 0.59 -42.82 12.09
N THR A 150 1.56 -42.41 12.91
CA THR A 150 2.07 -43.24 14.00
C THR A 150 0.99 -43.50 15.05
N ARG A 151 0.22 -42.48 15.45
CA ARG A 151 -0.90 -42.63 16.39
C ARG A 151 -1.96 -43.59 15.88
N ARG A 152 -2.31 -43.52 14.59
CA ARG A 152 -3.25 -44.45 13.96
C ARG A 152 -2.75 -45.89 14.01
N LYS A 153 -1.47 -46.12 13.68
CA LYS A 153 -0.87 -47.47 13.77
C LYS A 153 -0.89 -48.04 15.19
N MET A 154 -0.55 -47.22 16.20
CA MET A 154 -0.62 -47.66 17.60
C MET A 154 -2.06 -48.00 17.99
N HIS A 155 -3.03 -47.17 17.60
CA HIS A 155 -4.45 -47.47 17.86
C HIS A 155 -4.94 -48.76 17.19
N GLU A 156 -4.51 -49.04 15.95
CA GLU A 156 -4.80 -50.29 15.24
C GLU A 156 -4.15 -51.51 15.93
N GLN A 157 -2.97 -51.34 16.56
CA GLN A 157 -2.29 -52.40 17.32
C GLN A 157 -2.88 -52.62 18.72
N GLU A 158 -3.32 -51.56 19.39
CA GLU A 158 -3.93 -51.61 20.73
C GLU A 158 -5.37 -52.12 20.69
N ASN A 159 -6.06 -51.96 19.56
CA ASN A 159 -7.42 -52.45 19.35
C ASN A 159 -7.47 -53.49 18.23
N PRO A 160 -6.84 -54.67 18.40
CA PRO A 160 -7.05 -55.77 17.49
C PRO A 160 -8.51 -56.20 17.57
N LEU A 161 -9.17 -56.34 16.41
CA LEU A 161 -10.52 -56.88 16.35
C LEU A 161 -10.46 -58.36 16.75
N GLU A 162 -11.39 -58.78 17.60
CA GLU A 162 -11.55 -60.21 17.91
C GLU A 162 -11.82 -60.97 16.62
N ALA A 163 -11.22 -62.16 16.51
CA ALA A 163 -11.42 -63.00 15.35
C ALA A 163 -12.88 -63.47 15.32
N ASP A 164 -13.55 -63.24 14.20
CA ASP A 164 -14.92 -63.70 13.99
C ASP A 164 -14.95 -65.24 14.01
N GLU A 165 -15.71 -65.78 14.96
CA GLU A 165 -15.86 -67.23 15.20
C GLU A 165 -16.37 -67.98 13.96
N PHE A 166 -17.08 -67.30 13.04
CA PHE A 166 -17.63 -67.90 11.82
C PHE A 166 -16.78 -67.65 10.56
N SER A 167 -15.60 -67.03 10.68
CA SER A 167 -14.76 -66.64 9.53
C SER A 167 -14.26 -67.79 8.64
N GLY A 168 -14.35 -69.04 9.11
CA GLY A 168 -13.98 -70.25 8.36
C GLY A 168 -15.15 -71.04 7.76
N MET A 169 -16.40 -70.64 8.00
CA MET A 169 -17.58 -71.48 7.72
C MET A 169 -17.87 -71.73 6.23
N TRP A 170 -17.26 -70.95 5.32
CA TRP A 170 -17.53 -70.96 3.88
C TRP A 170 -16.27 -71.08 3.00
N LYS A 171 -15.13 -71.53 3.54
CA LYS A 171 -13.95 -71.82 2.71
C LYS A 171 -14.03 -73.26 2.20
N GLU A 172 -14.38 -73.42 0.92
CA GLU A 172 -14.30 -74.68 0.14
C GLU A 172 -12.86 -75.16 -0.05
#